data_AF-A0A433Y5B6-F1
#
_entry.id   AF-A0A433Y5B6-F1
#
_cell.length_a   1.000
_cell.length_b   1.000
_cell.length_c   1.000
_cell.angle_alpha   90.00
_cell.angle_beta   90.00
_cell.angle_gamma   90.00
#
_symmetry.space_group_name_H-M   'P 1'
#
loop_
_entity.id
_entity.type
_entity.pdbx_description
1 polymer ?
#
loop_
_entity_poly.entity_id
_entity_poly.type
_entity_poly.pdbx_seq_one_letter_code
_entity_poly.pdbx_strand_id
1 'polypeptide(L)'
;MELYFKDNFLNAGIGDIMNETGGKIGSLDLKGAFGSSLDVYDVGGAKLFSGKFNWGKWEVTAADGRSVGMLRARLSFFSKRFTYDAVGSGMFEITSPALSKDYNIERSSGGTVATFARTNNWMMPGAYCLNTLTNDLDIYELVAVVMGVNAIRKRQQSSSNSGA
;
A
#
# COMPACT_ATOMS: atom_id res chain seq x y z
N MET A 1 -0.96 -4.47 14.77
CA MET A 1 0.50 -4.19 14.75
C MET A 1 0.72 -2.95 13.90
N GLU A 2 1.65 -2.06 14.28
CA GLU A 2 1.83 -0.78 13.58
C GLU A 2 3.18 -0.70 12.85
N LEU A 3 3.14 -0.27 11.58
CA LEU A 3 4.31 0.11 10.80
C LEU A 3 4.28 1.61 10.52
N TYR A 4 5.45 2.22 10.57
CA TYR A 4 5.62 3.65 10.39
C TYR A 4 6.52 3.96 9.21
N PHE A 5 6.14 5.01 8.48
CA PHE A 5 6.82 5.47 7.27
C PHE A 5 6.98 7.00 7.30
N LYS A 6 8.16 7.50 6.90
CA LYS A 6 8.40 8.96 6.76
C LYS A 6 7.65 9.50 5.56
N ASP A 7 7.10 10.72 5.60
CA ASP A 7 6.30 11.31 4.50
C ASP A 7 6.93 11.22 3.10
N ASN A 8 8.26 11.31 3.01
CA ASN A 8 8.99 11.21 1.74
C ASN A 8 8.97 9.80 1.11
N PHE A 9 8.53 8.77 1.84
CA PHE A 9 8.47 7.39 1.37
C PHE A 9 7.52 7.20 0.19
N LEU A 10 6.62 8.16 -0.06
CA LEU A 10 5.69 8.13 -1.19
C LEU A 10 6.21 8.77 -2.48
N ASN A 11 7.46 9.26 -2.51
CA ASN A 11 7.94 10.08 -3.61
C ASN A 11 8.90 9.36 -4.58
N ALA A 12 9.90 8.61 -4.09
CA ALA A 12 10.78 7.71 -4.88
C ALA A 12 11.88 7.09 -3.99
N GLY A 13 12.53 6.04 -4.49
CA GLY A 13 13.75 5.48 -3.91
C GLY A 13 13.50 4.48 -2.78
N ILE A 14 14.50 4.32 -1.92
CA ILE A 14 14.46 3.39 -0.80
C ILE A 14 13.89 4.12 0.43
N GLY A 15 12.77 3.62 0.95
CA GLY A 15 12.14 4.06 2.19
C GLY A 15 12.33 3.02 3.30
N ASP A 16 12.53 3.49 4.53
CA ASP A 16 12.60 2.61 5.69
C ASP A 16 11.20 2.28 6.22
N ILE A 17 11.01 1.02 6.62
CA ILE A 17 9.85 0.55 7.37
C ILE A 17 10.25 0.47 8.83
N MET A 18 9.56 1.20 9.70
CA MET A 18 9.91 1.31 11.11
C MET A 18 8.80 0.80 12.01
N ASN A 19 9.17 0.36 13.21
CA ASN A 19 8.24 0.03 14.28
C ASN A 19 7.87 1.28 15.12
N GLU A 20 7.02 1.10 16.13
CA GLU A 20 6.58 2.15 17.06
C GLU A 20 7.74 2.89 17.74
N THR A 21 8.85 2.21 18.02
CA THR A 21 10.04 2.78 18.65
C THR A 21 11.02 3.45 17.67
N GLY A 22 10.70 3.47 16.36
CA GLY A 22 11.58 3.97 15.31
C GLY A 22 12.68 3.02 14.87
N GLY A 23 12.70 1.79 15.40
CA GLY A 23 13.59 0.74 14.93
C GLY A 23 13.22 0.33 13.52
N LYS A 24 14.21 0.31 12.62
CA LYS A 24 14.04 -0.21 11.25
C LYS A 24 13.76 -1.71 11.32
N ILE A 25 12.62 -2.13 10.74
CA ILE A 25 12.17 -3.52 10.67
C ILE A 25 11.96 -3.99 9.22
N GLY A 26 12.36 -3.17 8.26
CA GLY A 26 12.34 -3.49 6.85
C GLY A 26 12.67 -2.28 5.99
N SER A 27 12.61 -2.47 4.68
CA SER A 27 12.73 -1.38 3.71
C SER A 27 11.85 -1.64 2.51
N LEU A 28 11.53 -0.57 1.80
CA LEU A 28 10.78 -0.58 0.58
C LEU A 28 11.61 0.11 -0.49
N ASP A 29 11.80 -0.54 -1.64
CA ASP A 29 12.50 0.03 -2.79
C ASP A 29 11.49 0.32 -3.90
N LEU A 30 11.37 1.60 -4.26
CA LEU A 30 10.51 2.06 -5.33
C LEU A 30 11.33 2.16 -6.61
N LYS A 31 11.12 1.16 -7.47
CA LYS A 31 11.85 1.06 -8.73
C LYS A 31 11.34 2.11 -9.73
N GLY A 32 12.14 3.17 -9.89
CA GLY A 32 11.92 4.29 -10.81
C GLY A 32 11.13 5.46 -10.20
N ALA A 33 10.73 6.42 -11.03
CA ALA A 33 9.76 7.44 -10.62
C ALA A 33 8.44 6.73 -10.28
N PHE A 34 8.04 6.74 -9.00
CA PHE A 34 6.82 6.12 -8.43
C PHE A 34 5.77 5.79 -9.51
N GLY A 35 5.62 4.51 -9.91
CA GLY A 35 4.65 4.17 -10.95
C GLY A 35 4.83 2.87 -11.75
N SER A 36 5.90 2.09 -11.59
CA SER A 36 6.09 0.85 -12.36
C SER A 36 6.09 -0.42 -11.50
N SER A 37 6.86 -0.39 -10.40
CA SER A 37 6.97 -1.50 -9.46
C SER A 37 7.59 -1.05 -8.12
N LEU A 38 7.50 -1.91 -7.11
CA LEU A 38 8.18 -1.78 -5.83
C LEU A 38 8.60 -3.16 -5.31
N ASP A 39 9.58 -3.18 -4.42
CA ASP A 39 9.94 -4.35 -3.63
C ASP A 39 9.90 -4.02 -2.14
N VAL A 40 9.44 -4.97 -1.33
CA VAL A 40 9.40 -4.90 0.14
C VAL A 40 10.40 -5.90 0.68
N TYR A 41 11.26 -5.46 1.60
CA TYR A 41 12.32 -6.24 2.21
C TYR A 41 12.17 -6.28 3.72
N ASP A 42 12.59 -7.38 4.32
CA ASP A 42 12.74 -7.50 5.77
C ASP A 42 13.96 -6.73 6.30
N VAL A 43 14.19 -6.81 7.61
CA VAL A 43 15.36 -6.21 8.27
C VAL A 43 16.70 -6.80 7.81
N GLY A 44 16.71 -8.04 7.33
CA GLY A 44 17.89 -8.73 6.81
C GLY A 44 18.19 -8.42 5.34
N GLY A 45 17.31 -7.67 4.67
CA GLY A 45 17.41 -7.37 3.23
C GLY A 45 16.88 -8.48 2.33
N ALA A 46 16.20 -9.49 2.87
CA ALA A 46 15.50 -10.49 2.07
C ALA A 46 14.20 -9.89 1.53
N LYS A 47 13.98 -10.04 0.22
CA LYS A 47 12.74 -9.60 -0.42
C LYS A 47 11.58 -10.47 0.07
N LEU A 48 10.55 -9.83 0.61
CA LEU A 48 9.32 -10.48 1.09
C LEU A 48 8.23 -10.46 0.03
N PHE A 49 7.95 -9.27 -0.50
CA PHE A 49 6.89 -9.02 -1.47
C PHE A 49 7.36 -8.06 -2.57
N SER A 50 6.68 -8.09 -3.70
CA SER A 50 6.87 -7.16 -4.81
C SER A 50 5.52 -6.73 -5.35
N GLY A 51 5.42 -5.48 -5.76
CA GLY A 51 4.23 -4.93 -6.41
C GLY A 51 4.58 -4.40 -7.79
N LYS A 52 3.75 -4.68 -8.80
CA LYS A 52 3.96 -4.16 -10.17
C LYS A 52 2.66 -4.02 -10.93
N PHE A 53 2.66 -3.21 -11.98
CA PHE A 53 1.52 -3.18 -12.89
C PHE A 53 1.49 -4.41 -13.81
N ASN A 54 0.36 -5.08 -13.86
CA ASN A 54 0.04 -6.17 -14.79
C ASN A 54 -1.32 -5.91 -15.44
N TRP A 55 -1.35 -5.73 -16.77
CA TRP A 55 -2.54 -5.40 -17.56
C TRP A 55 -3.43 -4.29 -16.97
N GLY A 56 -2.81 -3.22 -16.47
CA GLY A 56 -3.51 -2.05 -15.90
C GLY A 56 -4.03 -2.24 -14.48
N LYS A 57 -3.82 -3.42 -13.88
CA LYS A 57 -4.05 -3.71 -12.46
C LYS A 57 -2.72 -3.74 -11.73
N TRP A 58 -2.75 -3.60 -10.42
CA TRP A 58 -1.56 -3.72 -9.58
C TRP A 58 -1.50 -5.10 -8.97
N GLU A 59 -0.51 -5.89 -9.36
CA GLU A 59 -0.29 -7.24 -8.89
C GLU A 59 0.70 -7.24 -7.72
N VAL A 60 0.38 -7.97 -6.66
CA VAL A 60 1.28 -8.24 -5.54
C VAL A 60 1.76 -9.69 -5.65
N THR A 61 3.06 -9.88 -5.52
CA THR A 61 3.72 -11.19 -5.61
C THR A 61 4.59 -11.43 -4.38
N ALA A 62 4.72 -12.70 -3.98
CA ALA A 62 5.67 -13.12 -2.95
C ALA A 62 7.10 -13.14 -3.48
N ALA A 63 8.07 -13.39 -2.60
CA ALA A 63 9.49 -13.45 -2.90
C ALA A 63 9.86 -14.34 -4.10
N ASP A 64 9.16 -15.47 -4.23
CA ASP A 64 9.32 -16.50 -5.27
C ASP A 64 8.62 -16.14 -6.60
N GLY A 65 7.95 -14.98 -6.67
CA GLY A 65 7.24 -14.51 -7.85
C GLY A 65 5.81 -15.01 -7.97
N ARG A 66 5.31 -15.82 -7.02
CA ARG A 66 3.91 -16.25 -7.00
C ARG A 66 2.99 -15.06 -6.75
N SER A 67 1.93 -14.94 -7.54
CA SER A 67 0.88 -13.94 -7.30
C SER A 67 0.17 -14.25 -5.97
N VAL A 68 0.13 -13.26 -5.08
CA VAL A 68 -0.58 -13.34 -3.79
C VAL A 68 -1.84 -12.47 -3.78
N GLY A 69 -1.93 -11.51 -4.71
CA GLY A 69 -3.21 -10.83 -4.94
C GLY A 69 -3.16 -9.75 -6.00
N MET A 70 -4.34 -9.24 -6.33
CA MET A 70 -4.54 -8.27 -7.39
C MET A 70 -5.37 -7.08 -6.92
N LEU A 71 -4.79 -5.89 -7.01
CA LEU A 71 -5.43 -4.62 -6.69
C LEU A 71 -5.95 -3.94 -7.96
N ARG A 72 -7.19 -3.46 -7.90
CA ARG A 72 -7.82 -2.67 -8.97
C ARG A 72 -8.59 -1.48 -8.41
N ALA A 73 -8.64 -0.39 -9.16
CA ALA A 73 -9.59 0.68 -8.88
C ALA A 73 -11.01 0.24 -9.26
N ARG A 74 -12.00 0.64 -8.46
CA ARG A 74 -13.42 0.66 -8.82
C ARG A 74 -13.86 2.09 -9.04
N LEU A 75 -14.45 2.37 -10.20
CA LEU A 75 -15.19 3.62 -10.38
C LEU A 75 -16.41 3.59 -9.45
N SER A 76 -16.48 4.54 -8.53
CA SER A 76 -17.68 4.85 -7.75
C SER A 76 -17.92 6.35 -7.87
N PHE A 77 -19.18 6.74 -8.08
CA PHE A 77 -19.59 8.11 -8.40
C PHE A 77 -19.24 9.15 -7.31
N PHE A 78 -18.97 8.72 -6.06
CA PHE A 78 -18.75 9.61 -4.92
C PHE A 78 -17.50 9.29 -4.07
N SER A 79 -16.77 8.21 -4.34
CA SER A 79 -15.60 7.83 -3.53
C SER A 79 -14.56 7.08 -4.36
N LYS A 80 -13.27 7.31 -4.08
CA LYS A 80 -12.20 6.48 -4.66
C LYS A 80 -12.18 5.16 -3.91
N ARG A 81 -12.64 4.11 -4.57
CA ARG A 81 -12.67 2.75 -4.04
C ARG A 81 -11.68 1.89 -4.82
N PHE A 82 -11.00 1.01 -4.10
CA PHE A 82 -10.16 -0.02 -4.67
C PHE A 82 -10.58 -1.37 -4.11
N THR A 83 -10.25 -2.42 -4.85
CA THR A 83 -10.53 -3.79 -4.45
C THR A 83 -9.24 -4.57 -4.55
N TYR A 84 -8.86 -5.21 -3.46
CA TYR A 84 -7.76 -6.16 -3.42
C TYR A 84 -8.32 -7.57 -3.34
N ASP A 85 -7.99 -8.40 -4.33
CA ASP A 85 -8.35 -9.80 -4.39
C ASP A 85 -7.14 -10.62 -3.96
N ALA A 86 -7.12 -11.05 -2.71
CA ALA A 86 -6.03 -11.82 -2.12
C ALA A 86 -6.25 -13.32 -2.35
N VAL A 87 -5.24 -13.99 -2.87
CA VAL A 87 -5.28 -15.42 -3.17
C VAL A 87 -5.36 -16.19 -1.86
N GLY A 88 -6.50 -16.83 -1.61
CA GLY A 88 -6.76 -17.63 -0.41
C GLY A 88 -7.38 -16.87 0.78
N SER A 89 -7.19 -15.55 0.87
CA SER A 89 -7.78 -14.71 1.94
C SER A 89 -9.06 -13.97 1.54
N GLY A 90 -9.38 -13.94 0.23
CA GLY A 90 -10.62 -13.38 -0.29
C GLY A 90 -10.50 -11.91 -0.70
N MET A 91 -11.63 -11.23 -0.76
CA MET A 91 -11.73 -9.87 -1.31
C MET A 91 -11.80 -8.81 -0.21
N PHE A 92 -11.00 -7.76 -0.38
CA PHE A 92 -10.90 -6.61 0.51
C PHE A 92 -11.25 -5.33 -0.25
N GLU A 93 -12.04 -4.46 0.38
CA GLU A 93 -12.37 -3.14 -0.12
C GLU A 93 -11.47 -2.11 0.55
N ILE A 94 -10.87 -1.24 -0.26
CA ILE A 94 -10.02 -0.17 0.22
C ILE A 94 -10.72 1.15 -0.12
N THR A 95 -11.09 1.88 0.92
CA THR A 95 -11.79 3.15 0.80
C THR A 95 -10.88 4.28 1.24
N SER A 96 -10.99 5.43 0.58
CA SER A 96 -10.31 6.66 0.98
C SER A 96 -11.33 7.77 1.16
N PRO A 97 -11.34 8.47 2.31
CA PRO A 97 -12.07 9.73 2.43
C PRO A 97 -11.64 10.71 1.33
N ALA A 98 -12.59 11.45 0.76
CA ALA A 98 -12.30 12.35 -0.35
C ALA A 98 -11.16 13.32 0.00
N LEU A 99 -10.19 13.47 -0.92
CA LEU A 99 -8.97 14.29 -0.82
C LEU A 99 -7.89 13.80 0.17
N SER A 100 -8.15 12.81 1.03
CA SER A 100 -7.11 12.27 1.91
C SER A 100 -6.20 11.25 1.21
N LYS A 101 -5.03 10.99 1.80
CA LYS A 101 -4.18 9.81 1.55
C LYS A 101 -4.43 8.70 2.59
N ASP A 102 -5.44 8.88 3.43
CA ASP A 102 -5.84 7.88 4.41
C ASP A 102 -6.69 6.80 3.72
N TYR A 103 -6.47 5.56 4.13
CA TYR A 103 -7.13 4.38 3.59
C TYR A 103 -7.67 3.52 4.72
N ASN A 104 -8.91 3.06 4.56
CA ASN A 104 -9.46 1.98 5.36
C ASN A 104 -9.51 0.70 4.51
N ILE A 105 -9.02 -0.40 5.04
CA ILE A 105 -9.00 -1.72 4.38
C ILE A 105 -9.98 -2.62 5.12
N GLU A 106 -11.06 -2.98 4.45
CA GLU A 106 -12.17 -3.74 5.02
C GLU A 106 -12.34 -5.07 4.28
N ARG A 107 -12.76 -6.11 5.00
CA ARG A 107 -13.15 -7.37 4.36
C ARG A 107 -14.52 -7.20 3.70
N SER A 108 -14.75 -7.90 2.58
CA SER A 108 -16.07 -7.89 1.92
C SER A 108 -17.23 -8.40 2.81
N SER A 109 -16.95 -9.21 3.83
CA SER A 109 -17.94 -9.68 4.81
C SER A 109 -18.22 -8.66 5.93
N GLY A 110 -17.59 -7.49 5.88
CA GLY A 110 -17.56 -6.51 6.96
C GLY A 110 -16.37 -6.68 7.90
N GLY A 111 -15.95 -5.57 8.51
CA GLY A 111 -14.84 -5.51 9.47
C GLY A 111 -13.57 -4.91 8.89
N THR A 112 -12.98 -3.97 9.62
CA THR A 112 -11.70 -3.34 9.28
C THR A 112 -10.55 -4.28 9.58
N VAL A 113 -9.71 -4.52 8.58
CA VAL A 113 -8.51 -5.37 8.63
C VAL A 113 -7.28 -4.53 8.94
N ALA A 114 -7.18 -3.37 8.28
CA ALA A 114 -6.09 -2.45 8.49
C ALA A 114 -6.49 -1.01 8.14
N THR A 115 -5.80 -0.05 8.76
CA THR A 115 -5.90 1.37 8.47
C THR A 115 -4.54 1.90 8.06
N PHE A 116 -4.52 2.83 7.12
CA PHE A 116 -3.34 3.57 6.75
C PHE A 116 -3.67 5.05 6.84
N ALA A 117 -3.00 5.78 7.73
CA ALA A 117 -3.31 7.19 7.95
C ALA A 117 -2.07 8.01 8.30
N ARG A 118 -2.12 9.31 7.99
CA ARG A 118 -1.11 10.24 8.49
C ARG A 118 -1.22 10.36 10.01
N THR A 119 -0.09 10.31 10.71
CA THR A 119 0.00 10.42 12.16
C THR A 119 0.96 11.53 12.57
N ASN A 120 0.58 12.27 13.60
CA ASN A 120 1.45 13.22 14.30
C ASN A 120 1.89 12.68 15.67
N ASN A 121 1.38 11.52 16.08
CA ASN A 121 1.61 10.93 17.39
C ASN A 121 2.84 10.03 17.44
N TRP A 122 3.58 9.94 16.33
CA TRP A 122 4.84 9.23 16.27
C TRP A 122 6.02 10.19 16.43
N MET A 123 7.22 9.64 16.68
CA MET A 123 8.44 10.43 16.91
C MET A 123 8.75 11.46 15.82
N MET A 124 8.18 11.30 14.62
CA MET A 124 8.31 12.24 13.51
C MET A 124 6.94 12.79 13.11
N PRO A 125 6.77 14.13 13.03
CA PRO A 125 5.53 14.72 12.58
C PRO A 125 5.27 14.42 11.10
N GLY A 126 4.01 14.16 10.75
CA GLY A 126 3.59 13.94 9.38
C GLY A 126 3.97 12.59 8.78
N ALA A 127 4.41 11.63 9.60
CA ALA A 127 4.60 10.25 9.20
C ALA A 127 3.28 9.57 8.85
N TYR A 128 3.34 8.41 8.21
CA TYR A 128 2.18 7.55 8.01
C TYR A 128 2.30 6.30 8.88
N CYS A 129 1.17 5.86 9.41
CA CYS A 129 1.04 4.61 10.15
C CYS A 129 0.15 3.65 9.37
N LEU A 130 0.64 2.43 9.13
CA LEU A 130 -0.16 1.28 8.74
C LEU A 130 -0.42 0.46 10.00
N ASN A 131 -1.67 0.44 10.46
CA ASN A 131 -2.10 -0.33 11.62
C ASN A 131 -2.93 -1.53 11.16
N THR A 132 -2.48 -2.74 11.50
CA THR A 132 -3.24 -3.98 11.31
C THR A 132 -4.07 -4.31 12.55
N LEU A 133 -5.37 -4.51 12.34
CA LEU A 133 -6.32 -4.91 13.38
C LEU A 133 -6.55 -6.42 13.38
N THR A 134 -6.37 -7.07 12.23
CA THR A 134 -6.49 -8.52 12.07
C THR A 134 -5.26 -9.09 11.38
N ASN A 135 -5.05 -10.41 11.51
CA ASN A 135 -3.95 -11.15 10.88
C ASN A 135 -4.39 -11.85 9.58
N ASP A 136 -5.35 -11.25 8.87
CA ASP A 136 -5.91 -11.85 7.65
C ASP A 136 -4.98 -11.73 6.43
N LEU A 137 -4.11 -10.73 6.46
CA LEU A 137 -3.10 -10.43 5.45
C LEU A 137 -1.77 -10.16 6.15
N ASP A 138 -0.67 -10.49 5.49
CA ASP A 138 0.65 -10.14 6.00
C ASP A 138 0.80 -8.61 6.00
N ILE A 139 1.40 -8.06 7.06
CA ILE A 139 1.56 -6.62 7.18
C ILE A 139 2.47 -6.03 6.08
N TYR A 140 3.46 -6.79 5.61
CA TYR A 140 4.33 -6.41 4.49
C TYR A 140 3.64 -6.56 3.13
N GLU A 141 2.70 -7.51 3.00
CA GLU A 141 1.80 -7.58 1.84
C GLU A 141 0.92 -6.33 1.78
N LEU A 142 0.37 -5.91 2.91
CA LEU A 142 -0.42 -4.67 3.03
C LEU A 142 0.38 -3.42 2.67
N VAL A 143 1.69 -3.38 2.96
CA VAL A 143 2.56 -2.30 2.45
C VAL A 143 2.53 -2.25 0.92
N ALA A 144 2.70 -3.39 0.24
CA ALA A 144 2.65 -3.44 -1.22
C ALA A 144 1.28 -3.06 -1.78
N VAL A 145 0.18 -3.38 -1.06
CA VAL A 145 -1.19 -3.00 -1.41
C VAL A 145 -1.40 -1.49 -1.30
N VAL A 146 -1.06 -0.87 -0.16
CA VAL A 146 -1.21 0.59 0.07
C VAL A 146 -0.41 1.39 -0.96
N MET A 147 0.81 0.94 -1.24
CA MET A 147 1.64 1.58 -2.26
C MET A 147 1.09 1.42 -3.67
N GLY A 148 0.45 0.28 -3.96
CA GLY A 148 -0.32 0.07 -5.18
C GLY A 148 -1.49 1.05 -5.34
N VAL A 149 -2.22 1.35 -4.27
CA VAL A 149 -3.31 2.35 -4.28
C VAL A 149 -2.75 3.72 -4.67
N ASN A 150 -1.63 4.13 -4.06
CA ASN A 150 -0.94 5.38 -4.40
C ASN A 150 -0.47 5.39 -5.86
N ALA A 151 0.09 4.28 -6.35
CA ALA A 151 0.53 4.14 -7.74
C ALA A 151 -0.63 4.26 -8.73
N ILE A 152 -1.76 3.59 -8.48
CA ILE A 152 -2.96 3.69 -9.31
C ILE A 152 -3.51 5.13 -9.31
N ARG A 153 -3.60 5.78 -8.13
CA ARG A 153 -4.06 7.18 -8.03
C ARG A 153 -3.19 8.12 -8.86
N LYS A 154 -1.87 7.99 -8.74
CA LYS A 154 -0.91 8.81 -9.49
C LYS A 154 -1.08 8.60 -11.00
N ARG A 155 -1.22 7.35 -11.45
CA ARG A 155 -1.45 7.01 -12.86
C ARG A 155 -2.75 7.62 -13.39
N GLN A 156 -3.83 7.54 -12.62
CA GLN A 156 -5.13 8.15 -12.97
C GLN A 156 -5.02 9.68 -13.08
N GLN A 157 -4.29 10.34 -12.17
CA GLN A 157 -4.06 11.78 -12.20
C GLN A 157 -3.22 12.21 -13.42
N SER A 158 -2.18 11.45 -13.77
CA SER A 158 -1.38 11.75 -14.98
C SER A 158 -2.18 11.61 -16.27
N SER A 159 -3.07 10.62 -16.38
CA SER A 159 -3.91 10.43 -17.57
C SER A 159 -4.98 11.52 -17.75
N SER A 160 -5.47 12.11 -16.65
CA SER A 160 -6.40 13.24 -16.71
C SER A 160 -5.74 14.58 -17.10
N ASN A 161 -4.42 14.69 -17.01
CA ASN A 161 -3.68 15.92 -17.31
C ASN A 161 -3.19 15.99 -18.78
N SER A 162 -3.46 14.97 -19.59
CA SER A 162 -3.07 14.88 -21.01
C SER A 162 -4.21 15.21 -21.98
N GLY A 163 -5.32 15.77 -21.49
CA GLY A 163 -6.51 16.10 -22.27
C GLY A 163 -6.90 17.58 -22.24
N ALA A 164 -5.93 18.48 -22.04
CA ALA A 164 -6.11 19.94 -22.14
C ALA A 164 -5.39 20.49 -23.37
#